data_AF-A0A101LR11-F1
#
_entry.id   AF-A0A101LR11-F1
#
_cell.length_a   1.000
_cell.length_b   1.000
_cell.length_c   1.000
_cell.angle_alpha   90.00
_cell.angle_beta   90.00
_cell.angle_gamma   90.00
#
_symmetry.space_group_name_H-M   'P 1'
#
loop_
_entity.id
_entity.type
_entity.pdbx_description
1 polymer ?
#
loop_
_entity_poly.entity_id
_entity_poly.type
_entity_poly.pdbx_seq_one_letter_code
_entity_poly.pdbx_strand_id
1 'polypeptide(L)'
;MTTAQELPHRIQTTIANYTALCAVHALLPLKSQRQIATELKLSRRKVAEHAARPRPLDLDMSATSDAIDIYHPMTSEPTMKRSDALTAICALAVRPVGVRYYEYEHILLACFGATAEGKLNMSEEEHRQIRSDVKRKARASGQEAVFVPAWIDANDPRASQQAMLNAAQRVFEAIEHAALEFAERFPGVPYQSAMHELRCIAVPGVSAEPLGQRLERTAAIVDYLAGHPINIAGQLARPSTARVPEGAPLQVAHDDSELARLCL
;
A
#
# COMPACT_ATOMS: atom_id res chain seq x y z
N MET A 1 8.83 -23.11 -45.46
CA MET A 1 9.16 -23.72 -44.15
C MET A 1 10.11 -22.77 -43.45
N THR A 2 9.57 -21.93 -42.57
CA THR A 2 10.32 -20.93 -41.79
C THR A 2 10.94 -21.61 -40.59
N THR A 3 12.25 -21.84 -40.63
CA THR A 3 13.03 -22.26 -39.46
C THR A 3 13.04 -21.12 -38.46
N ALA A 4 12.25 -21.24 -37.39
CA ALA A 4 12.32 -20.33 -36.26
C ALA A 4 13.76 -20.40 -35.70
N GLN A 5 14.48 -19.29 -35.77
CA GLN A 5 15.81 -19.19 -35.15
C GLN A 5 15.65 -19.41 -33.64
N GLU A 6 16.27 -20.48 -33.13
CA GLU A 6 16.33 -20.72 -31.70
C GLU A 6 17.05 -19.56 -31.01
N LEU A 7 16.37 -18.94 -30.04
CA LEU A 7 16.93 -17.84 -29.28
C LEU A 7 18.22 -18.31 -28.57
N PRO A 8 19.27 -17.48 -28.53
CA PRO A 8 20.48 -17.80 -27.78
C PRO A 8 20.17 -18.25 -26.34
N HIS A 9 20.81 -19.33 -25.88
CA HIS A 9 20.57 -19.92 -24.55
C HIS A 9 20.61 -18.90 -23.39
N ARG A 10 21.49 -17.89 -23.49
CA ARG A 10 21.58 -16.79 -22.52
C ARG A 10 20.25 -16.02 -22.38
N ILE A 11 19.57 -15.78 -23.50
CA ILE A 11 18.30 -15.03 -23.56
C ILE A 11 17.19 -15.89 -22.96
N GLN A 12 17.14 -17.17 -23.31
CA GLN A 12 16.16 -18.11 -22.75
C GLN A 12 16.28 -18.20 -21.21
N THR A 13 17.51 -18.24 -20.70
CA THR A 13 17.79 -18.28 -19.26
C THR A 13 17.37 -16.99 -18.56
N THR A 14 17.62 -15.83 -19.17
CA THR A 14 17.18 -14.53 -18.64
C THR A 14 15.66 -14.44 -18.60
N ILE A 15 14.97 -14.84 -19.68
CA ILE A 15 13.51 -14.86 -19.75
C ILE A 15 12.94 -15.75 -18.63
N ALA A 16 13.44 -16.99 -18.50
CA ALA A 16 12.98 -17.90 -17.47
C ALA A 16 13.16 -17.34 -16.05
N ASN A 17 14.31 -16.71 -15.77
CA ASN A 17 14.59 -16.06 -14.49
C ASN A 17 13.67 -14.86 -14.22
N TYR A 18 13.36 -14.06 -15.25
CA TYR A 18 12.48 -12.91 -15.13
C TYR A 18 11.02 -13.36 -14.92
N THR A 19 10.56 -14.36 -15.68
CA THR A 19 9.22 -14.95 -15.49
C THR A 19 9.07 -15.54 -14.09
N ALA A 20 10.10 -16.23 -13.58
CA ALA A 20 10.12 -16.75 -12.21
C ALA A 20 10.05 -15.63 -11.17
N LEU A 21 10.80 -14.54 -11.35
CA LEU A 21 10.75 -13.36 -10.48
C LEU A 21 9.34 -12.74 -10.44
N CYS A 22 8.73 -12.50 -11.60
CA CYS A 22 7.37 -11.97 -11.69
C CYS A 22 6.35 -12.88 -11.00
N ALA A 23 6.43 -14.19 -11.25
CA ALA A 23 5.54 -15.17 -10.65
C ALA A 23 5.69 -15.24 -9.12
N VAL A 24 6.92 -15.15 -8.59
CA VAL A 24 7.16 -15.06 -7.15
C VAL A 24 6.47 -13.82 -6.57
N HIS A 25 6.68 -12.64 -7.16
CA HIS A 25 6.07 -11.40 -6.65
C HIS A 25 4.54 -11.36 -6.76
N ALA A 26 3.95 -11.99 -7.77
CA ALA A 26 2.50 -12.11 -7.87
C ALA A 26 1.90 -12.94 -6.72
N LEU A 27 2.65 -13.93 -6.23
CA LEU A 27 2.20 -14.85 -5.19
C LEU A 27 2.60 -14.42 -3.77
N LEU A 28 3.63 -13.59 -3.60
CA LEU A 28 4.10 -13.13 -2.28
C LEU A 28 3.02 -12.51 -1.37
N PRO A 29 2.06 -11.71 -1.89
CA PRO A 29 0.96 -11.21 -1.05
C PRO A 29 0.01 -12.31 -0.57
N LEU A 30 -0.10 -13.42 -1.32
CA LEU A 30 -1.13 -14.43 -1.16
C LEU A 30 -0.62 -15.72 -0.49
N LYS A 31 0.67 -16.04 -0.62
CA LYS A 31 1.25 -17.34 -0.29
C LYS A 31 2.60 -17.19 0.41
N SER A 32 2.96 -18.13 1.29
CA SER A 32 4.30 -18.15 1.87
C SER A 32 5.37 -18.57 0.85
N GLN A 33 6.62 -18.18 1.08
CA GLN A 33 7.74 -18.58 0.20
C GLN A 33 7.87 -20.12 0.04
N ARG A 34 7.41 -20.90 1.02
CA ARG A 34 7.39 -22.37 0.94
C ARG A 34 6.35 -22.86 -0.08
N GLN A 35 5.14 -22.31 -0.02
CA GLN A 35 4.07 -22.64 -0.97
C GLN A 35 4.44 -22.22 -2.39
N ILE A 36 5.02 -21.02 -2.54
CA ILE A 36 5.50 -20.50 -3.84
C ILE A 36 6.56 -21.42 -4.44
N ALA A 37 7.50 -21.92 -3.63
CA ALA A 37 8.52 -22.86 -4.08
C ALA A 37 7.92 -24.17 -4.61
N THR A 38 6.93 -24.72 -3.91
CA THR A 38 6.22 -25.93 -4.35
C THR A 38 5.46 -25.71 -5.65
N GLU A 39 4.75 -24.59 -5.76
CA GLU A 39 3.89 -24.27 -6.90
C GLU A 39 4.67 -23.92 -8.17
N LEU A 40 5.72 -23.10 -8.05
CA LEU A 40 6.57 -22.71 -9.17
C LEU A 40 7.67 -23.73 -9.48
N LYS A 41 7.74 -24.83 -8.71
CA LYS A 41 8.81 -25.84 -8.78
C LYS A 41 10.22 -25.21 -8.69
N LEU A 42 10.34 -24.15 -7.89
CA LEU A 42 11.59 -23.45 -7.63
C LEU A 42 12.17 -23.89 -6.29
N SER A 43 13.49 -23.79 -6.13
CA SER A 43 14.09 -24.02 -4.82
C SER A 43 13.71 -22.89 -3.85
N ARG A 44 13.58 -23.20 -2.55
CA ARG A 44 13.27 -22.18 -1.53
C ARG A 44 14.32 -21.05 -1.51
N ARG A 45 15.59 -21.39 -1.78
CA ARG A 45 16.68 -20.40 -1.91
C ARG A 45 16.44 -19.46 -3.09
N LYS A 46 15.97 -19.97 -4.23
CA LYS A 46 15.68 -19.18 -5.42
C LYS A 46 14.47 -18.28 -5.23
N VAL A 47 13.44 -18.77 -4.54
CA VAL A 47 12.28 -17.95 -4.15
C VAL A 47 12.69 -16.84 -3.18
N ALA A 48 13.54 -17.12 -2.19
CA ALA A 48 14.05 -16.10 -1.28
C ALA A 48 14.92 -15.05 -2.00
N GLU A 49 15.77 -15.47 -2.95
CA GLU A 49 16.55 -14.57 -3.81
C GLU A 49 15.63 -13.65 -4.64
N HIS A 50 14.56 -14.20 -5.23
CA HIS A 50 13.58 -13.41 -5.98
C HIS A 50 12.74 -12.50 -5.08
N ALA A 51 12.32 -12.97 -3.91
CA ALA A 51 11.53 -12.18 -2.97
C ALA A 51 12.31 -11.02 -2.34
N ALA A 52 13.64 -11.14 -2.24
CA ALA A 52 14.51 -10.07 -1.78
C ALA A 52 14.80 -9.03 -2.87
N ARG A 53 14.52 -9.34 -4.14
CA ARG A 53 14.62 -8.35 -5.23
C ARG A 53 13.36 -7.48 -5.24
N PRO A 54 13.45 -6.23 -5.71
CA PRO A 54 12.27 -5.40 -5.90
C PRO A 54 11.33 -6.03 -6.94
N ARG A 55 10.02 -5.80 -6.76
CA ARG A 55 8.99 -6.32 -7.66
C ARG A 55 9.23 -5.78 -9.08
N PRO A 56 9.26 -6.62 -10.12
CA PRO A 56 9.39 -6.16 -11.52
C PRO A 56 8.23 -5.30 -12.03
N LEU A 57 7.16 -5.19 -11.24
CA LEU A 57 5.87 -4.56 -11.54
C LEU A 57 5.47 -3.55 -10.46
N ASP A 58 6.43 -2.76 -9.95
CA ASP A 58 6.12 -1.36 -9.60
C ASP A 58 6.09 -0.50 -10.88
N LEU A 59 5.57 -1.07 -11.98
CA LEU A 59 4.97 -0.33 -13.08
C LEU A 59 3.64 0.18 -12.54
N ASP A 60 3.69 1.39 -11.99
CA ASP A 60 2.51 2.22 -11.83
C ASP A 60 1.77 2.23 -13.18
N MET A 61 0.57 1.67 -13.24
CA MET A 61 -0.23 1.57 -14.46
C MET A 61 -0.69 2.94 -14.99
N SER A 62 -0.26 4.06 -14.37
CA SER A 62 -0.30 5.39 -14.97
C SER A 62 0.88 5.70 -15.91
N ALA A 63 1.93 4.87 -15.93
CA ALA A 63 3.06 4.98 -16.83
C ALA A 63 2.94 3.94 -17.96
N THR A 64 2.35 4.36 -19.09
CA THR A 64 2.40 3.62 -20.35
C THR A 64 3.78 3.73 -21.00
N SER A 65 4.72 2.93 -20.53
CA SER A 65 5.80 2.25 -21.26
C SER A 65 6.56 1.46 -20.19
N ASP A 66 6.86 0.18 -20.36
CA ASP A 66 8.11 -0.14 -21.02
C ASP A 66 8.09 -1.54 -21.64
N ALA A 67 8.64 -1.59 -22.85
CA ALA A 67 9.10 -2.81 -23.48
C ALA A 67 10.47 -3.19 -22.86
N ILE A 68 10.56 -4.46 -22.45
CA ILE A 68 11.74 -5.32 -22.38
C ILE A 68 13.10 -4.61 -22.55
N ASP A 69 13.84 -4.55 -21.44
CA ASP A 69 15.24 -4.12 -21.31
C ASP A 69 16.18 -4.79 -22.33
N ILE A 70 16.55 -4.03 -23.36
CA ILE A 70 17.79 -4.21 -24.15
C ILE A 70 18.71 -2.99 -24.01
N TYR A 71 18.25 -1.90 -23.40
CA TYR A 71 19.06 -0.69 -23.25
C TYR A 71 19.74 -0.66 -21.89
N HIS A 72 21.06 -0.43 -21.92
CA HIS A 72 21.84 -0.05 -20.76
C HIS A 72 21.05 0.92 -19.87
N PRO A 73 21.04 0.76 -18.53
CA PRO A 73 20.46 1.75 -17.64
C PRO A 73 21.25 3.05 -17.82
N MET A 74 20.75 3.91 -18.69
CA MET A 74 21.26 5.26 -18.85
C MET A 74 20.70 6.03 -17.67
N THR A 75 21.51 6.14 -16.61
CA THR A 75 21.39 7.28 -15.70
C THR A 75 21.32 8.53 -16.56
N SER A 76 20.14 9.14 -16.66
CA SER A 76 19.98 10.38 -17.40
C SER A 76 20.44 11.51 -16.51
N GLU A 77 21.51 12.19 -16.87
CA GLU A 77 21.96 13.36 -16.14
C GLU A 77 20.92 14.50 -16.22
N PRO A 78 20.84 15.37 -15.20
CA PRO A 78 19.99 16.56 -15.25
C PRO A 78 20.30 17.44 -16.46
N THR A 79 19.29 17.70 -17.28
CA THR A 79 19.38 18.56 -18.47
C THR A 79 18.85 19.98 -18.24
N MET A 80 18.13 20.21 -17.14
CA MET A 80 17.42 21.46 -16.84
C MET A 80 17.84 22.01 -15.48
N LYS A 81 17.99 23.34 -15.39
CA LYS A 81 18.25 24.00 -14.10
C LYS A 81 16.98 24.05 -13.26
N ARG A 82 17.14 24.00 -11.94
CA ARG A 82 16.03 24.10 -10.97
C ARG A 82 15.19 25.38 -11.15
N SER A 83 15.80 26.52 -11.46
CA SER A 83 15.07 27.78 -11.71
C SER A 83 14.09 27.67 -12.88
N ASP A 84 14.50 26.97 -13.93
CA ASP A 84 13.76 26.83 -15.18
C ASP A 84 12.64 25.81 -14.97
N ALA A 85 12.94 24.71 -14.28
CA ALA A 85 11.96 23.73 -13.84
C ALA A 85 10.85 24.36 -12.98
N LEU A 86 11.21 25.17 -11.98
CA LEU A 86 10.23 25.90 -11.16
C LEU A 86 9.34 26.83 -12.00
N THR A 87 9.91 27.48 -13.02
CA THR A 87 9.15 28.35 -13.92
C THR A 87 8.18 27.55 -14.78
N ALA A 88 8.64 26.44 -15.37
CA ALA A 88 7.83 25.58 -16.20
C ALA A 88 6.69 24.93 -15.40
N ILE A 89 6.97 24.37 -14.22
CA ILE A 89 5.95 23.78 -13.34
C ILE A 89 4.96 24.85 -12.88
N CYS A 90 5.42 26.06 -12.54
CA CYS A 90 4.54 27.15 -12.16
C CYS A 90 3.55 27.51 -13.28
N ALA A 91 4.01 27.57 -14.54
CA ALA A 91 3.14 27.86 -15.68
C ALA A 91 2.06 26.78 -15.90
N LEU A 92 2.32 25.53 -15.51
CA LEU A 92 1.30 24.47 -15.51
C LEU A 92 0.36 24.62 -14.32
N ALA A 93 0.90 24.83 -13.12
CA ALA A 93 0.14 24.81 -11.86
C ALA A 93 -0.84 25.97 -11.69
N VAL A 94 -0.60 27.12 -12.34
CA VAL A 94 -1.51 28.30 -12.28
C VAL A 94 -2.70 28.22 -13.22
N ARG A 95 -2.81 27.16 -14.03
CA ARG A 95 -3.96 26.95 -14.92
C ARG A 95 -5.23 26.71 -14.08
N PRO A 96 -6.43 27.01 -14.62
CA PRO A 96 -7.69 26.76 -13.92
C PRO A 96 -7.88 25.29 -13.48
N VAL A 97 -7.37 24.35 -14.28
CA VAL A 97 -7.41 22.90 -14.00
C VAL A 97 -6.31 22.44 -13.03
N GLY A 98 -5.37 23.32 -12.67
CA GLY A 98 -4.16 22.98 -11.94
C GLY A 98 -3.20 22.11 -12.75
N VAL A 99 -2.33 21.39 -12.04
CA VAL A 99 -1.39 20.43 -12.64
C VAL A 99 -1.39 19.10 -11.89
N ARG A 100 -1.37 18.01 -12.64
CA ARG A 100 -1.21 16.63 -12.14
C ARG A 100 0.22 16.15 -12.26
N TYR A 101 0.62 15.17 -11.44
CA TYR A 101 1.99 14.68 -11.38
C TYR A 101 2.58 14.31 -12.75
N TYR A 102 1.88 13.48 -13.53
CA TYR A 102 2.32 13.04 -14.86
C TYR A 102 2.54 14.19 -15.85
N GLU A 103 1.87 15.34 -15.67
CA GLU A 103 2.02 16.49 -16.57
C GLU A 103 3.36 17.21 -16.38
N TYR A 104 3.97 17.11 -15.20
CA TYR A 104 5.25 17.77 -14.91
C TYR A 104 6.36 16.80 -14.49
N GLU A 105 6.10 15.50 -14.50
CA GLU A 105 7.09 14.46 -14.23
C GLU A 105 8.30 14.57 -15.15
N HIS A 106 8.09 14.78 -16.44
CA HIS A 106 9.18 14.99 -17.40
C HIS A 106 10.05 16.22 -17.08
N ILE A 107 9.47 17.26 -16.46
CA ILE A 107 10.21 18.45 -16.01
C ILE A 107 11.07 18.10 -14.78
N LEU A 108 10.54 17.28 -13.87
CA LEU A 108 11.31 16.77 -12.74
C LEU A 108 12.45 15.87 -13.21
N LEU A 109 12.18 14.95 -14.14
CA LEU A 109 13.21 14.11 -14.75
C LEU A 109 14.29 14.95 -15.43
N ALA A 110 13.91 16.00 -16.17
CA ALA A 110 14.88 16.92 -16.75
C ALA A 110 15.71 17.66 -15.69
N CYS A 111 15.14 17.94 -14.51
CA CYS A 111 15.79 18.71 -13.44
C CYS A 111 16.67 17.87 -12.49
N PHE A 112 16.29 16.61 -12.25
CA PHE A 112 16.95 15.73 -11.26
C PHE A 112 17.62 14.52 -11.90
N GLY A 113 17.27 14.21 -13.14
CA GLY A 113 17.72 13.00 -13.81
C GLY A 113 16.99 11.76 -13.32
N ALA A 114 17.50 10.62 -13.77
CA ALA A 114 16.99 9.30 -13.41
C ALA A 114 18.10 8.48 -12.74
N THR A 115 17.72 7.68 -11.76
CA THR A 115 18.59 6.70 -11.11
C THR A 115 18.90 5.56 -12.09
N ALA A 116 19.83 4.69 -11.72
CA ALA A 116 20.14 3.49 -12.51
C ALA A 116 18.92 2.54 -12.67
N GLU A 117 17.88 2.69 -11.86
CA GLU A 117 16.62 1.95 -11.95
C GLU A 117 15.59 2.62 -12.87
N GLY A 118 15.96 3.70 -13.57
CA GLY A 118 15.04 4.49 -14.40
C GLY A 118 14.06 5.35 -13.61
N LYS A 119 14.17 5.37 -12.26
CA LYS A 119 13.29 6.16 -11.40
C LYS A 119 13.80 7.59 -11.28
N LEU A 120 12.91 8.53 -11.03
CA LEU A 120 13.27 9.92 -10.75
C LEU A 120 14.28 10.01 -9.59
N ASN A 121 15.42 10.65 -9.84
CA ASN A 121 16.49 10.80 -8.85
C ASN A 121 16.21 11.97 -7.89
N MET A 122 15.12 11.87 -7.14
CA MET A 122 14.66 12.92 -6.24
C MET A 122 14.00 12.31 -4.99
N SER A 123 14.26 12.89 -3.82
CA SER A 123 13.59 12.48 -2.57
C SER A 123 12.17 13.06 -2.46
N GLU A 124 11.35 12.51 -1.57
CA GLU A 124 10.01 13.05 -1.33
C GLU A 124 10.07 14.46 -0.71
N GLU A 125 11.07 14.73 0.14
CA GLU A 125 11.32 16.04 0.72
C GLU A 125 11.65 17.08 -0.37
N GLU A 126 12.46 16.70 -1.35
CA GLU A 126 12.80 17.56 -2.49
C GLU A 126 11.56 17.86 -3.36
N HIS A 127 10.69 16.87 -3.56
CA HIS A 127 9.41 17.07 -4.26
C HIS A 127 8.52 18.07 -3.53
N ARG A 128 8.37 17.89 -2.21
CA ARG A 128 7.60 18.80 -1.35
C ARG A 128 8.17 20.21 -1.38
N GLN A 129 9.50 20.34 -1.35
CA GLN A 129 10.18 21.63 -1.44
C GLN A 129 9.90 22.32 -2.77
N ILE A 130 9.95 21.60 -3.90
CA ILE A 130 9.60 22.16 -5.22
C ILE A 130 8.17 22.65 -5.26
N ARG A 131 7.20 21.87 -4.76
CA ARG A 131 5.80 22.30 -4.72
C ARG A 131 5.63 23.56 -3.87
N SER A 132 6.34 23.66 -2.75
CA SER A 132 6.36 24.87 -1.91
C SER A 132 6.97 26.07 -2.65
N ASP A 133 8.12 25.88 -3.32
CA ASP A 133 8.79 26.92 -4.09
C ASP A 133 7.92 27.43 -5.25
N VAL A 134 7.23 26.53 -5.97
CA VAL A 134 6.27 26.87 -7.03
C VAL A 134 5.10 27.68 -6.46
N LYS A 135 4.50 27.24 -5.34
CA LYS A 135 3.41 27.98 -4.70
C LYS A 135 3.85 29.38 -4.27
N ARG A 136 5.05 29.51 -3.70
CA ARG A 136 5.62 30.81 -3.32
C ARG A 136 5.82 31.70 -4.56
N LYS A 137 6.32 31.14 -5.66
CA LYS A 137 6.52 31.86 -6.93
C LYS A 137 5.19 32.35 -7.51
N ALA A 138 4.18 31.48 -7.60
CA ALA A 138 2.86 31.86 -8.09
C ALA A 138 2.24 32.98 -7.24
N ARG A 139 2.33 32.86 -5.90
CA ARG A 139 1.82 33.88 -4.97
C ARG A 139 2.51 35.23 -5.14
N ALA A 140 3.82 35.24 -5.39
CA ALA A 140 4.57 36.48 -5.67
C ALA A 140 4.08 37.17 -6.96
N SER A 141 3.53 36.42 -7.91
CA SER A 141 2.91 36.92 -9.14
C SER A 141 1.40 37.18 -9.00
N GLY A 142 0.83 37.10 -7.80
CA GLY A 142 -0.60 37.30 -7.55
C GLY A 142 -1.49 36.15 -8.06
N GLN A 143 -0.91 34.99 -8.36
CA GLN A 143 -1.61 33.79 -8.83
C GLN A 143 -1.59 32.70 -7.76
N GLU A 144 -2.46 31.70 -7.93
CA GLU A 144 -2.51 30.51 -7.07
C GLU A 144 -2.09 29.28 -7.87
N ALA A 145 -1.14 28.51 -7.35
CA ALA A 145 -0.70 27.26 -7.95
C ALA A 145 -1.45 26.08 -7.33
N VAL A 146 -2.20 25.35 -8.16
CA VAL A 146 -3.00 24.19 -7.75
C VAL A 146 -2.34 22.91 -8.26
N PHE A 147 -2.10 21.97 -7.35
CA PHE A 147 -1.58 20.65 -7.68
C PHE A 147 -2.65 19.62 -7.37
N VAL A 148 -3.13 18.94 -8.40
CA VAL A 148 -4.30 18.06 -8.34
C VAL A 148 -3.83 16.60 -8.18
N PRO A 149 -4.27 15.88 -7.13
CA PRO A 149 -4.07 14.43 -7.02
C PRO A 149 -4.63 13.69 -8.23
N ALA A 150 -4.00 12.59 -8.64
CA ALA A 150 -4.38 11.85 -9.85
C ALA A 150 -5.83 11.33 -9.82
N TRP A 151 -6.38 11.08 -8.63
CA TRP A 151 -7.74 10.57 -8.46
C TRP A 151 -8.84 11.66 -8.54
N ILE A 152 -8.48 12.94 -8.45
CA ILE A 152 -9.45 14.05 -8.55
C ILE A 152 -9.67 14.41 -10.02
N ASP A 153 -10.92 14.46 -10.45
CA ASP A 153 -11.27 14.98 -11.76
C ASP A 153 -11.12 16.52 -11.76
N ALA A 154 -10.30 17.04 -12.66
CA ALA A 154 -10.07 18.48 -12.77
C ALA A 154 -11.29 19.23 -13.34
N ASN A 155 -12.15 18.55 -14.10
CA ASN A 155 -13.36 19.16 -14.67
C ASN A 155 -14.52 19.19 -13.66
N ASP A 156 -14.59 18.18 -12.77
CA ASP A 156 -15.58 18.13 -11.69
C ASP A 156 -14.96 17.64 -10.36
N PRO A 157 -14.20 18.51 -9.68
CA PRO A 157 -13.49 18.14 -8.44
C PRO A 157 -14.46 17.84 -7.30
N ARG A 158 -15.64 18.49 -7.27
CA ARG A 158 -16.63 18.28 -6.21
C ARG A 158 -17.33 16.95 -6.37
N ALA A 159 -17.78 16.60 -7.57
CA ALA A 159 -18.44 15.31 -7.79
C ALA A 159 -17.46 14.15 -7.61
N SER A 160 -16.21 14.26 -8.11
CA SER A 160 -15.20 13.22 -7.91
C SER A 160 -14.83 13.02 -6.42
N GLN A 161 -14.70 14.10 -5.65
CA GLN A 161 -14.52 14.02 -4.20
C GLN A 161 -15.70 13.33 -3.52
N GLN A 162 -16.93 13.74 -3.83
CA GLN A 162 -18.13 13.14 -3.23
C GLN A 162 -18.25 11.66 -3.60
N ALA A 163 -17.96 11.30 -4.85
CA ALA A 163 -17.97 9.91 -5.31
C ALA A 163 -16.95 9.06 -4.54
N MET A 164 -15.74 9.58 -4.31
CA MET A 164 -14.72 8.91 -3.51
C MET A 164 -15.15 8.70 -2.06
N LEU A 165 -15.74 9.73 -1.41
CA LEU A 165 -16.25 9.62 -0.05
C LEU A 165 -17.40 8.61 0.06
N ASN A 166 -18.32 8.62 -0.90
CA ASN A 166 -19.41 7.65 -0.98
C ASN A 166 -18.88 6.22 -1.18
N ALA A 167 -17.85 6.04 -2.01
CA ALA A 167 -17.21 4.75 -2.22
C ALA A 167 -16.52 4.25 -0.94
N ALA A 168 -15.78 5.12 -0.25
CA ALA A 168 -15.14 4.80 1.02
C ALA A 168 -16.16 4.37 2.09
N GLN A 169 -17.28 5.11 2.19
CA GLN A 169 -18.37 4.78 3.10
C GLN A 169 -18.97 3.40 2.81
N ARG A 170 -19.25 3.07 1.54
CA ARG A 170 -19.77 1.76 1.15
C ARG A 170 -18.82 0.61 1.52
N VAL A 171 -17.51 0.82 1.35
CA VAL A 171 -16.51 -0.19 1.73
C VAL A 171 -16.51 -0.39 3.25
N PHE A 172 -16.56 0.71 4.02
CA PHE A 172 -16.66 0.64 5.48
C PHE A 172 -17.91 -0.13 5.93
N GLU A 173 -19.07 0.26 5.41
CA GLU A 173 -20.36 -0.38 5.72
C GLU A 173 -20.37 -1.86 5.34
N ALA A 174 -19.79 -2.25 4.20
CA ALA A 174 -19.72 -3.64 3.79
C ALA A 174 -18.90 -4.49 4.78
N ILE A 175 -17.77 -3.96 5.26
CA ILE A 175 -16.95 -4.63 6.28
C ILE A 175 -17.68 -4.67 7.62
N GLU A 176 -18.39 -3.60 7.96
CA GLU A 176 -19.19 -3.49 9.18
C GLU A 176 -20.29 -4.57 9.24
N HIS A 177 -21.09 -4.67 8.18
CA HIS A 177 -22.15 -5.68 8.07
C HIS A 177 -21.58 -7.09 8.13
N ALA A 178 -20.48 -7.38 7.42
CA ALA A 178 -19.84 -8.68 7.47
C ALA A 178 -19.33 -9.04 8.88
N ALA A 179 -18.81 -8.06 9.62
CA ALA A 179 -18.35 -8.26 10.99
C ALA A 179 -19.51 -8.51 11.98
N LEU A 180 -20.63 -7.80 11.81
CA LEU A 180 -21.85 -8.03 12.58
C LEU A 180 -22.42 -9.43 12.31
N GLU A 181 -22.59 -9.81 11.05
CA GLU A 181 -23.09 -11.14 10.66
C GLU A 181 -22.20 -12.26 11.23
N PHE A 182 -20.87 -12.07 11.21
CA PHE A 182 -19.94 -13.02 11.81
C PHE A 182 -20.11 -13.13 13.33
N ALA A 183 -20.22 -12.01 14.04
CA ALA A 183 -20.39 -11.99 15.49
C ALA A 183 -21.73 -12.58 15.95
N GLU A 184 -22.81 -12.38 15.17
CA GLU A 184 -24.11 -13.00 15.41
C GLU A 184 -24.04 -14.52 15.24
N ARG A 185 -23.32 -15.00 14.23
CA ARG A 185 -23.17 -16.44 13.96
C ARG A 185 -22.28 -17.16 14.97
N PHE A 186 -21.30 -16.47 15.54
CA PHE A 186 -20.34 -17.02 16.49
C PHE A 186 -20.36 -16.25 17.83
N PRO A 187 -21.39 -16.51 18.68
CA PRO A 187 -21.54 -15.80 19.94
C PRO A 187 -20.33 -16.05 20.84
N GLY A 188 -19.70 -14.98 21.32
CA GLY A 188 -18.46 -15.02 22.10
C GLY A 188 -17.25 -14.46 21.37
N VAL A 189 -17.33 -14.26 20.04
CA VAL A 189 -16.33 -13.49 19.30
C VAL A 189 -16.63 -11.98 19.43
N PRO A 190 -15.69 -11.16 19.93
CA PRO A 190 -15.90 -9.72 19.99
C PRO A 190 -16.01 -9.14 18.58
N TYR A 191 -17.07 -8.35 18.33
CA TYR A 191 -17.30 -7.66 17.06
C TYR A 191 -16.08 -6.88 16.58
N GLN A 192 -15.40 -6.14 17.47
CA GLN A 192 -14.20 -5.36 17.13
C GLN A 192 -13.05 -6.24 16.62
N SER A 193 -12.91 -7.45 17.17
CA SER A 193 -11.90 -8.42 16.72
C SER A 193 -12.24 -8.96 15.33
N ALA A 194 -13.51 -9.31 15.09
CA ALA A 194 -13.97 -9.75 13.77
C ALA A 194 -13.80 -8.65 12.71
N MET A 195 -14.18 -7.42 13.04
CA MET A 195 -14.03 -6.26 12.16
C MET A 195 -12.57 -5.99 11.81
N HIS A 196 -11.66 -6.03 12.80
CA HIS A 196 -10.23 -5.84 12.56
C HIS A 196 -9.66 -6.92 11.63
N GLU A 197 -10.00 -8.19 11.86
CA GLU A 197 -9.48 -9.28 11.04
C GLU A 197 -10.02 -9.20 9.61
N LEU A 198 -11.31 -8.89 9.43
CA LEU A 198 -11.91 -8.68 8.11
C LEU A 198 -11.25 -7.52 7.35
N ARG A 199 -10.91 -6.41 8.04
CA ARG A 199 -10.14 -5.31 7.41
C ARG A 199 -8.77 -5.78 6.94
N CYS A 200 -8.04 -6.51 7.78
CA CYS A 200 -6.71 -7.03 7.43
C CYS A 200 -6.74 -8.01 6.25
N ILE A 201 -7.83 -8.76 6.09
CA ILE A 201 -8.02 -9.71 5.00
C ILE A 201 -8.48 -9.02 3.71
N ALA A 202 -9.47 -8.14 3.82
CA ALA A 202 -10.11 -7.51 2.66
C ALA A 202 -9.29 -6.36 2.05
N VAL A 203 -8.45 -5.70 2.84
CA VAL A 203 -7.68 -4.52 2.40
C VAL A 203 -6.18 -4.80 2.57
N PRO A 204 -5.45 -5.05 1.45
CA PRO A 204 -4.01 -5.24 1.48
C PRO A 204 -3.28 -4.05 2.11
N GLY A 205 -2.27 -4.32 2.93
CA GLY A 205 -1.42 -3.28 3.53
C GLY A 205 -1.97 -2.64 4.81
N VAL A 206 -3.16 -3.02 5.28
CA VAL A 206 -3.67 -2.58 6.60
C VAL A 206 -2.84 -3.13 7.75
N SER A 207 -2.33 -4.35 7.60
CA SER A 207 -1.42 -4.97 8.55
C SER A 207 0.00 -5.03 7.99
N ALA A 208 1.00 -4.95 8.88
CA ALA A 208 2.39 -5.23 8.54
C ALA A 208 2.63 -6.73 8.24
N GLU A 209 1.77 -7.63 8.75
CA GLU A 209 1.82 -9.06 8.45
C GLU A 209 1.25 -9.33 7.05
N PRO A 210 2.00 -9.99 6.13
CA PRO A 210 1.47 -10.39 4.83
C PRO A 210 0.25 -11.29 4.94
N LEU A 211 -0.74 -11.11 4.04
CA LEU A 211 -2.01 -11.84 4.09
C LEU A 211 -1.81 -13.37 4.07
N GLY A 212 -0.95 -13.89 3.20
CA GLY A 212 -0.66 -15.33 3.15
C GLY A 212 -0.17 -15.90 4.49
N GLN A 213 0.75 -15.20 5.17
CA GLN A 213 1.27 -15.62 6.47
C GLN A 213 0.19 -15.60 7.57
N ARG A 214 -0.65 -14.56 7.57
CA ARG A 214 -1.78 -14.41 8.47
C ARG A 214 -2.79 -15.55 8.31
N LEU A 215 -3.13 -15.91 7.06
CA LEU A 215 -4.04 -17.02 6.76
C LEU A 215 -3.44 -18.37 7.18
N GLU A 216 -2.15 -18.61 6.92
CA GLU A 216 -1.46 -19.83 7.38
C GLU A 216 -1.47 -19.96 8.91
N ARG A 217 -1.14 -18.88 9.63
CA ARG A 217 -1.17 -18.84 11.10
C ARG A 217 -2.57 -19.13 11.64
N THR A 218 -3.58 -18.52 11.03
CA THR A 218 -4.99 -18.72 11.43
C THR A 218 -5.45 -20.14 11.15
N ALA A 219 -5.10 -20.69 9.99
CA ALA A 219 -5.39 -22.08 9.63
C ALA A 219 -4.76 -23.07 10.62
N ALA A 220 -3.50 -22.86 11.01
CA ALA A 220 -2.83 -23.72 11.99
C ALA A 220 -3.53 -23.70 13.36
N ILE A 221 -4.05 -22.55 13.79
CA ILE A 221 -4.84 -22.43 15.03
C ILE A 221 -6.18 -23.18 14.88
N VAL A 222 -6.87 -23.01 13.75
CA VAL A 222 -8.13 -23.71 13.46
C VAL A 222 -7.93 -25.22 13.46
N ASP A 223 -6.91 -25.72 12.77
CA ASP A 223 -6.58 -27.14 12.71
C ASP A 223 -6.25 -27.71 14.10
N TYR A 224 -5.50 -26.97 14.90
CA TYR A 224 -5.18 -27.35 16.27
C TYR A 224 -6.43 -27.47 17.15
N LEU A 225 -7.32 -26.48 17.10
CA LEU A 225 -8.57 -26.46 17.87
C LEU A 225 -9.58 -27.50 17.38
N ALA A 226 -9.65 -27.73 16.07
CA ALA A 226 -10.50 -28.77 15.49
C ALA A 226 -10.02 -30.18 15.87
N GLY A 227 -8.71 -30.39 15.99
CA GLY A 227 -8.11 -31.64 16.47
C GLY A 227 -8.16 -31.82 17.99
N HIS A 228 -8.39 -30.75 18.77
CA HIS A 228 -8.46 -30.75 20.23
C HIS A 228 -9.69 -29.96 20.70
N PRO A 229 -10.92 -30.48 20.52
CA PRO A 229 -12.12 -29.76 20.90
C PRO A 229 -12.09 -29.45 22.41
N ILE A 230 -12.05 -28.16 22.74
CA ILE A 230 -12.07 -27.70 24.12
C ILE A 230 -13.43 -28.06 24.71
N ASN A 231 -13.45 -29.00 25.66
CA ASN A 231 -14.67 -29.39 26.36
C ASN A 231 -14.97 -28.34 27.46
N ILE A 232 -15.71 -27.30 27.09
CA ILE A 232 -15.98 -26.12 27.94
C ILE A 232 -16.74 -26.47 29.23
N ALA A 233 -17.36 -27.66 29.31
CA ALA A 233 -18.00 -28.14 30.53
C ALA A 233 -17.06 -28.23 31.75
N GLY A 234 -15.75 -28.40 31.55
CA GLY A 234 -14.77 -28.50 32.64
C GLY A 234 -14.22 -27.16 33.15
N GLN A 235 -14.37 -26.07 32.40
CA GLN A 235 -13.76 -24.77 32.74
C GLN A 235 -14.71 -23.80 33.44
N LEU A 236 -16.03 -23.99 33.31
CA LEU A 236 -17.04 -23.26 34.11
C LEU A 236 -17.17 -23.77 35.55
N ALA A 237 -16.57 -24.93 35.88
CA ALA A 237 -16.64 -25.54 37.20
C ALA A 237 -15.51 -25.10 38.16
N ARG A 238 -14.61 -24.21 37.74
CA ARG A 238 -13.64 -23.61 38.67
C ARG A 238 -14.24 -22.31 39.21
N PRO A 239 -14.68 -22.26 40.48
CA PRO A 239 -15.02 -20.98 41.09
C PRO A 239 -13.79 -20.10 41.00
N SER A 240 -13.97 -18.91 40.41
CA SER A 240 -12.96 -17.87 40.41
C SER A 240 -12.64 -17.53 41.87
N THR A 241 -11.57 -18.10 42.43
CA THR A 241 -10.95 -17.56 43.64
C THR A 241 -10.11 -16.37 43.22
N ALA A 242 -10.75 -15.32 42.73
CA ALA A 242 -10.15 -14.00 42.72
C ALA A 242 -10.00 -13.58 44.18
N ARG A 243 -8.80 -13.76 44.73
CA ARG A 243 -8.41 -13.05 45.96
C ARG A 243 -8.51 -11.56 45.65
N VAL A 244 -9.55 -10.93 46.17
CA VAL A 244 -9.60 -9.48 46.32
C VAL A 244 -8.42 -9.08 47.22
N PRO A 245 -7.48 -8.26 46.76
CA PRO A 245 -6.49 -7.68 47.66
C PRO A 245 -7.24 -6.69 48.55
N GLU A 246 -7.35 -7.00 49.84
CA GLU A 246 -7.68 -6.00 50.85
C GLU A 246 -6.60 -4.91 50.83
N GLY A 247 -7.02 -3.66 50.58
CA GLY A 247 -6.20 -2.49 50.85
C GLY A 247 -5.75 -1.69 49.64
N ALA A 248 -6.68 -0.99 48.99
CA ALA A 248 -6.38 0.30 48.34
C ALA A 248 -7.65 1.17 48.39
N PRO A 249 -7.61 2.39 48.96
CA PRO A 249 -8.78 3.25 48.99
C PRO A 249 -9.13 3.71 47.57
N LEU A 250 -10.43 3.71 47.27
CA LEU A 250 -11.03 4.28 46.05
C LEU A 250 -10.62 5.75 45.93
N GLN A 251 -9.69 6.06 45.03
CA GLN A 251 -9.55 7.42 44.53
C GLN A 251 -10.71 7.67 43.56
N VAL A 252 -11.66 8.47 44.02
CA VAL A 252 -12.76 9.02 43.24
C VAL A 252 -12.19 9.74 42.02
N ALA A 253 -12.67 9.37 40.84
CA ALA A 253 -12.32 9.99 39.57
C ALA A 253 -12.53 11.51 39.66
N HIS A 254 -11.49 12.26 39.32
CA HIS A 254 -11.57 13.70 39.20
C HIS A 254 -12.39 14.04 37.95
N ASP A 255 -13.35 14.93 38.13
CA ASP A 255 -14.31 15.45 37.16
C ASP A 255 -13.63 16.02 35.89
N ASP A 256 -13.83 15.35 34.74
CA ASP A 256 -13.32 15.69 33.39
C ASP A 256 -14.03 16.93 32.79
N SER A 257 -14.06 18.01 33.56
CA SER A 257 -14.66 19.29 33.16
C SER A 257 -13.80 20.12 32.19
N GLU A 258 -12.57 19.69 31.88
CA GLU A 258 -11.69 20.36 30.90
C GLU A 258 -11.98 19.94 29.45
N LEU A 259 -12.47 18.73 29.20
CA LEU A 259 -12.78 18.24 27.84
C LEU A 259 -14.00 18.95 27.21
N ALA A 260 -14.92 19.45 28.04
CA ALA A 260 -16.10 20.18 27.58
C ALA A 260 -15.78 21.60 27.05
N ARG A 261 -14.59 22.16 27.34
CA ARG A 261 -14.20 23.51 26.89
C ARG A 261 -13.55 23.56 25.51
N LEU A 262 -13.20 22.41 24.94
CA LEU A 262 -12.53 22.32 23.63
C LEU A 262 -13.50 22.14 22.45
N CYS A 263 -14.82 22.16 22.70
CA CYS A 263 -15.86 22.02 21.67
C CYS A 263 -16.76 23.26 21.53
N LEU A 264 -16.26 24.46 21.88
CA LEU A 264 -16.88 25.75 21.52
C LEU A 264 -15.99 26.53 20.56
#